data_AF-A0AAN0NFU3-F1
#
_entry.id   AF-A0AAN0NFU3-F1
#
_cell.length_a   1.000
_cell.length_b   1.000
_cell.length_c   1.000
_cell.angle_alpha   90.00
_cell.angle_beta   90.00
_cell.angle_gamma   90.00
#
_symmetry.space_group_name_H-M   'P 1'
#
loop_
_entity.id
_entity.type
_entity.pdbx_description
1 polymer ?
#
loop_
_entity_poly.entity_id
_entity_poly.type
_entity_poly.pdbx_seq_one_letter_code
_entity_poly.pdbx_strand_id
1 'polypeptide(L)' 'MEKELGTSCTKIITGGYASIIHGATEAFIYDEFLLNDGLYEIYQKGAFKR' A
#
# COMPACT_ATOMS: atom_id res chain seq x y z
N MET A 1 4.28 13.67 -9.57
CA MET A 1 3.01 13.62 -8.81
C MET A 1 2.88 14.70 -7.73
N GLU A 2 3.48 14.62 -6.54
CA GLU A 2 3.24 15.62 -5.46
C GLU A 2 3.48 17.07 -5.91
N LYS A 3 4.62 17.32 -6.58
CA LYS A 3 4.98 18.64 -7.13
C LYS A 3 4.01 19.13 -8.22
N GLU A 4 3.45 18.21 -9.00
CA GLU A 4 2.51 18.54 -10.09
C GLU A 4 1.09 18.80 -9.55
N LEU A 5 0.72 18.10 -8.47
CA LEU A 5 -0.60 18.19 -7.84
C LEU A 5 -0.64 19.19 -6.67
N GLY A 6 0.50 19.78 -6.30
CA GLY A 6 0.63 20.72 -5.17
C GLY A 6 0.20 20.15 -3.82
N THR A 7 0.17 18.82 -3.69
CA THR A 7 -0.39 18.11 -2.54
C THR A 7 0.57 17.03 -2.06
N SER A 8 0.72 16.90 -0.74
CA SER A 8 1.49 15.81 -0.12
C SER A 8 0.74 14.49 -0.20
N CYS A 9 1.45 13.41 -0.52
CA CYS A 9 0.92 12.05 -0.56
C CYS A 9 1.45 11.24 0.63
N THR A 10 0.59 10.36 1.15
CA THR A 10 1.07 9.26 1.98
C THR A 10 1.80 8.27 1.06
N LYS A 11 3.05 7.93 1.41
CA LYS A 11 3.89 7.05 0.62
C LYS A 11 3.94 5.69 1.28
N ILE A 12 3.48 4.66 0.58
CA ILE A 12 3.42 3.27 1.09
C ILE A 12 4.28 2.40 0.19
N ILE A 13 5.01 1.45 0.78
CA ILE A 13 5.71 0.37 0.08
C ILE A 13 5.24 -0.98 0.62
N THR A 14 5.19 -1.97 -0.27
CA THR A 14 4.80 -3.35 0.04
C THR A 14 5.63 -4.33 -0.81
N GLY A 15 5.46 -5.63 -0.57
CA GLY A 15 6.08 -6.70 -1.35
C GLY A 15 7.42 -7.19 -0.79
N GLY A 16 7.92 -8.28 -1.39
CA GLY A 16 9.06 -9.03 -0.85
C GLY A 16 10.41 -8.30 -0.89
N TYR A 17 10.60 -7.33 -1.80
CA TYR A 17 11.84 -6.54 -1.79
C TYR A 17 11.77 -5.41 -0.75
N ALA A 18 10.57 -4.87 -0.50
CA ALA A 18 10.34 -3.85 0.51
C ALA A 18 10.70 -4.34 1.91
N SER A 19 10.54 -5.64 2.21
CA SER A 19 10.96 -6.23 3.51
C SER A 19 12.47 -6.12 3.79
N ILE A 20 13.28 -5.88 2.76
CA ILE A 20 14.73 -5.74 2.88
C ILE A 20 15.13 -4.26 2.91
N ILE A 21 14.48 -3.44 2.08
CA ILE A 21 14.90 -2.04 1.85
C ILE A 21 14.16 -1.01 2.70
N HIS A 22 13.09 -1.39 3.42
CA HIS A 22 12.24 -0.42 4.11
C HIS A 22 13.00 0.45 5.14
N GLY A 23 14.06 -0.08 5.75
CA GLY A 23 14.92 0.67 6.66
C GLY A 23 15.67 1.84 6.00
N ALA A 24 15.87 1.81 4.68
CA ALA A 24 16.49 2.89 3.91
C ALA A 24 15.45 3.85 3.28
N THR A 25 14.16 3.61 3.51
CA THR A 25 13.06 4.38 2.93
C THR A 25 12.16 4.97 4.01
N GLU A 26 12.73 5.72 4.95
CA GLU A 26 12.04 6.24 6.14
C GLU A 26 10.80 7.11 5.85
N ALA A 27 10.75 7.74 4.67
CA ALA A 27 9.60 8.52 4.22
C ALA A 27 8.40 7.66 3.77
N PHE A 28 8.55 6.33 3.73
CA PHE A 28 7.53 5.39 3.29
C PHE A 28 7.08 4.52 4.47
N ILE A 29 5.77 4.30 4.55
CA ILE A 29 5.17 3.32 5.44
C ILE A 29 5.34 1.96 4.77
N TYR A 30 5.98 1.01 5.47
CA TYR A 30 6.02 -0.38 5.02
C TYR A 30 4.78 -1.12 5.49
N ASP A 31 4.07 -1.74 4.55
CA ASP A 31 2.89 -2.55 4.80
C ASP A 31 3.02 -3.87 4.03
N GLU A 32 3.27 -4.97 4.74
CA GLU A 32 3.44 -6.29 4.13
C GLU A 32 2.11 -6.95 3.73
N PHE A 33 0.98 -6.53 4.32
CA PHE A 33 -0.33 -7.15 4.13
C PHE A 33 -1.25 -6.36 3.20
N LEU A 34 -0.83 -5.18 2.74
CA LEU A 34 -1.60 -4.26 1.88
C LEU A 34 -2.44 -4.95 0.80
N LEU A 35 -1.86 -5.89 0.06
CA LEU A 35 -2.57 -6.62 -1.00
C LEU A 35 -3.64 -7.57 -0.42
N ASN A 36 -3.27 -8.36 0.60
CA ASN A 36 -4.17 -9.35 1.20
C ASN A 36 -5.35 -8.66 1.89
N ASP A 37 -5.09 -7.58 2.61
CA ASP A 37 -6.12 -6.79 3.28
C ASP A 37 -7.07 -6.15 2.26
N GLY A 38 -6.52 -5.61 1.16
CA GLY A 38 -7.33 -5.08 0.06
C GLY A 38 -8.21 -6.14 -0.60
N LEU A 39 -7.67 -7.35 -0.85
CA LEU A 39 -8.45 -8.46 -1.41
C LEU A 39 -9.53 -8.94 -0.44
N TYR A 40 -9.22 -9.02 0.85
CA TYR A 40 -10.17 -9.39 1.90
C TYR A 40 -11.30 -8.37 2.01
N GLU A 41 -10.98 -7.08 1.96
CA GLU A 41 -11.96 -5.99 1.97
C GLU A 41 -12.90 -6.06 0.76
N ILE A 42 -12.38 -6.32 -0.44
CA ILE A 42 -13.19 -6.50 -1.65
C ILE A 42 -14.12 -7.72 -1.50
N TYR A 43 -13.60 -8.83 -0.96
CA TYR A 43 -14.38 -10.02 -0.70
C TYR A 43 -15.54 -9.74 0.29
N GLN A 44 -15.25 -9.05 1.40
CA GLN A 44 -16.26 -8.68 2.41
C GLN A 44 -17.36 -7.77 1.85
N LYS A 45 -17.00 -6.85 0.96
CA LYS A 45 -17.95 -5.97 0.26
C LYS A 45 -18.86 -6.71 -0.72
N GLY A 46 -18.68 -8.01 -0.89
CA GLY A 46 -19.57 -8.84 -1.68
C GLY A 46 -19.43 -8.60 -3.18
N ALA A 47 -18.27 -8.12 -3.65
CA ALA A 47 -17.97 -7.98 -5.08
C ALA A 47 -18.11 -9.32 -5.86
N PHE A 48 -18.17 -10.44 -5.14
CA PHE A 48 -18.33 -11.79 -5.69
C PHE A 48 -19.61 -12.50 -5.22
N LYS A 49 -20.57 -11.81 -4.58
CA LYS A 49 -21.89 -12.41 -4.30
C LYS A 49 -22.64 -12.60 -5.62
N ARG A 50 -22.91 -13.87 -5.96
CA ARG A 50 -23.78 -14.27 -7.09
C ARG A 50 -25.24 -14.01 -6.78
#